data_AF-A0A950UMM6-F1
#
_entry.id   AF-A0A950UMM6-F1
#
_cell.length_a   1.000
_cell.length_b   1.000
_cell.length_c   1.000
_cell.angle_alpha   90.00
_cell.angle_beta   90.00
_cell.angle_gamma   90.00
#
_symmetry.space_group_name_H-M   'P 1'
#
loop_
_entity.id
_entity.type
_entity.pdbx_description
1 polymer ?
#
loop_
_entity_poly.entity_id
_entity_poly.type
_entity_poly.pdbx_seq_one_letter_code
_entity_poly.pdbx_strand_id
1 'polypeptide(L)' 'MAGEFDEIRGRLEAIAEELADLAIIRLRESIDAGGTELPVDEKRLTRARRAVEKAVNILKEPDDTE' A
#
# COMPACT_ATOMS: atom_id res chain seq x y z
N MET A 1 -11.97 2.00 22.65
CA MET A 1 -11.83 1.33 21.33
C MET A 1 -11.47 2.30 20.20
N ALA A 2 -12.00 3.54 20.18
CA ALA A 2 -11.70 4.50 19.10
C ALA A 2 -10.20 4.80 18.85
N GLY A 3 -9.30 4.63 19.83
CA GLY A 3 -7.86 4.87 19.64
C GLY A 3 -7.01 3.65 19.25
N GLU A 4 -7.52 2.43 19.38
CA GLU A 4 -6.73 1.21 19.09
C GLU A 4 -6.59 0.99 17.57
N PHE A 5 -7.67 1.25 16.82
CA PHE A 5 -7.63 1.19 15.37
C PHE A 5 -6.87 2.36 14.75
N ASP A 6 -6.76 3.50 15.43
CA ASP A 6 -5.99 4.65 14.95
C ASP A 6 -4.49 4.35 14.84
N GLU A 7 -3.91 3.66 15.83
CA GLU A 7 -2.50 3.26 15.79
C GLU A 7 -2.24 2.24 14.67
N ILE A 8 -3.11 1.23 14.55
CA ILE A 8 -3.03 0.24 13.48
C ILE A 8 -3.18 0.90 12.11
N ARG A 9 -4.11 1.84 11.97
CA ARG A 9 -4.34 2.59 10.74
C ARG A 9 -3.10 3.40 10.36
N GLY A 10 -2.51 4.13 11.29
CA GLY A 10 -1.29 4.90 11.04
C GLY A 10 -0.13 4.01 10.58
N ARG A 11 0.02 2.82 11.16
CA ARG A 11 1.02 1.84 10.70
C ARG A 11 0.72 1.31 9.30
N LEU A 12 -0.54 1.04 8.98
CA LEU A 12 -0.93 0.59 7.64
C LEU A 12 -0.73 1.71 6.60
N GLU A 13 -1.00 2.96 6.93
CA GLU A 13 -0.72 4.12 6.08
C GLU A 13 0.78 4.24 5.77
N ALA A 14 1.64 4.11 6.79
CA ALA A 14 3.10 4.10 6.60
C ALA A 14 3.55 2.95 5.68
N ILE A 15 3.01 1.74 5.88
CA ILE A 15 3.31 0.59 5.00
C ILE A 15 2.83 0.85 3.56
N ALA A 16 1.68 1.50 3.36
CA ALA A 16 1.19 1.83 2.04
C ALA A 16 2.12 2.81 1.30
N GLU A 17 2.71 3.76 2.03
CA GLU A 17 3.71 4.69 1.51
C GLU A 17 5.02 3.96 1.15
N GLU A 18 5.54 3.11 2.04
CA GLU A 18 6.72 2.28 1.77
C GLU A 18 6.56 1.41 0.52
N LEU A 19 5.37 0.82 0.33
CA LEU A 19 5.05 0.03 -0.86
C LEU A 19 5.00 0.89 -2.13
N ALA A 20 4.56 2.15 -2.04
CA ALA A 20 4.56 3.08 -3.16
C ALA A 20 5.99 3.48 -3.57
N ASP A 21 6.82 3.83 -2.59
CA ASP A 21 8.22 4.19 -2.82
C ASP A 21 9.00 3.04 -3.45
N LEU A 22 8.83 1.82 -2.93
CA LEU A 22 9.47 0.64 -3.49
C LEU A 22 9.00 0.36 -4.93
N ALA A 23 7.72 0.57 -5.24
CA ALA A 23 7.20 0.41 -6.61
C ALA A 23 7.85 1.40 -7.57
N ILE A 24 8.04 2.66 -7.16
CA ILE A 24 8.74 3.68 -7.95
C ILE A 24 10.20 3.31 -8.18
N ILE A 25 10.90 2.82 -7.14
CA ILE A 25 12.29 2.36 -7.26
C ILE A 25 12.39 1.22 -8.29
N ARG A 26 11.54 0.19 -8.18
CA ARG A 26 11.56 -0.95 -9.12
C ARG A 26 11.22 -0.55 -10.54
N LEU A 27 10.33 0.43 -10.72
CA LEU A 27 10.02 0.97 -12.04
C LEU A 27 11.25 1.66 -12.65
N ARG A 28 11.96 2.48 -11.87
CA ARG A 28 13.18 3.17 -12.33
C ARG A 28 14.28 2.17 -12.69
N GLU A 29 14.55 1.21 -11.83
CA GLU A 29 15.55 0.15 -12.07
C GLU A 29 15.25 -0.63 -13.36
N SER A 30 13.96 -0.91 -13.63
CA SER A 30 13.55 -1.56 -14.88
C SER A 30 13.82 -0.70 -16.10
N ILE A 31 13.54 0.61 -16.03
CA ILE A 31 13.80 1.55 -17.13
C ILE A 31 15.31 1.65 -17.38
N ASP A 32 16.11 1.78 -16.33
CA ASP A 32 17.57 1.87 -16.40
C ASP A 32 18.21 0.60 -16.97
N ALA A 33 17.61 -0.57 -16.70
CA ALA A 33 18.01 -1.85 -17.29
C ALA A 33 17.53 -2.06 -18.74
N GLY A 34 16.81 -1.09 -19.33
CA GLY A 34 16.26 -1.20 -20.70
C GLY A 34 15.01 -2.07 -20.81
N GLY A 35 14.33 -2.35 -19.70
CA GLY A 35 13.09 -3.12 -19.67
C GLY A 35 11.92 -2.35 -20.31
N THR A 36 11.18 -3.02 -21.18
CA THR A 36 10.01 -2.46 -21.90
C THR A 36 8.67 -2.86 -21.28
N GLU A 37 8.67 -3.81 -20.35
CA GLU A 37 7.49 -4.31 -19.66
C GLU A 37 7.48 -3.90 -18.19
N LEU A 38 6.28 -3.75 -17.65
CA LEU A 38 6.07 -3.45 -16.24
C LEU A 38 6.52 -4.65 -15.37
N PRO A 39 7.49 -4.49 -14.47
CA PRO A 39 8.05 -5.60 -13.69
C PRO A 39 6.97 -6.37 -12.91
N VAL A 40 7.12 -7.70 -12.82
CA VAL A 40 6.24 -8.53 -11.98
C VAL A 40 6.23 -8.03 -10.53
N ASP A 41 7.38 -7.53 -10.06
CA ASP A 41 7.53 -6.94 -8.73
C ASP A 41 6.70 -5.66 -8.56
N GLU A 42 6.67 -4.77 -9.56
CA GLU A 42 5.85 -3.55 -9.53
C GLU A 42 4.35 -3.90 -9.43
N LYS A 43 3.88 -4.86 -10.25
CA LYS A 43 2.47 -5.29 -10.23
C LYS A 43 2.08 -5.93 -8.91
N ARG A 44 3.05 -6.59 -8.24
CA ARG A 44 2.85 -7.19 -6.92
C ARG A 44 2.78 -6.11 -5.83
N LEU A 45 3.64 -5.11 -5.89
CA LEU A 45 3.68 -3.99 -4.95
C LEU A 45 2.39 -3.15 -5.05
N THR A 46 1.95 -2.81 -6.26
CA THR A 46 0.71 -2.06 -6.48
C THR A 46 -0.51 -2.81 -5.94
N ARG A 47 -0.57 -4.14 -6.09
CA ARG A 47 -1.64 -4.97 -5.51
C ARG A 47 -1.59 -5.02 -3.99
N ALA A 48 -0.41 -5.18 -3.40
CA ALA A 48 -0.23 -5.16 -1.95
C ALA A 48 -0.67 -3.80 -1.37
N ARG A 49 -0.25 -2.69 -1.99
CA ARG A 49 -0.60 -1.33 -1.57
C ARG A 49 -2.12 -1.12 -1.51
N ARG A 50 -2.83 -1.53 -2.57
CA ARG A 50 -4.31 -1.47 -2.60
C ARG A 50 -4.97 -2.28 -1.49
N ALA A 51 -4.43 -3.45 -1.16
CA ALA A 51 -4.96 -4.27 -0.07
C ALA A 51 -4.78 -3.59 1.29
N VAL A 52 -3.63 -2.92 1.50
CA VAL A 52 -3.35 -2.15 2.71
C VAL A 52 -4.25 -0.92 2.80
N GLU A 53 -4.41 -0.14 1.73
CA GLU A 53 -5.34 1.00 1.67
C GLU A 53 -6.79 0.57 1.96
N LYS A 54 -7.20 -0.61 1.49
CA LYS A 54 -8.51 -1.17 1.82
C LYS A 54 -8.65 -1.45 3.32
N ALA A 55 -7.63 -2.02 3.95
CA ALA A 55 -7.64 -2.27 5.39
C ALA A 55 -7.72 -0.96 6.20
N VAL A 56 -6.98 0.08 5.79
CA VAL A 56 -7.05 1.44 6.37
C VAL A 56 -8.48 1.96 6.34
N ASN A 57 -9.17 1.83 5.21
CA ASN A 57 -10.55 2.29 5.05
C ASN A 57 -11.54 1.50 5.93
N ILE A 58 -11.41 0.18 6.00
CA ILE A 58 -12.25 -0.68 6.86
C ILE A 58 -12.11 -0.27 8.33
N LEU A 59 -10.88 0.03 8.78
CA LEU A 59 -10.63 0.46 10.17
C LEU A 59 -11.03 1.93 10.45
N LYS A 60 -11.43 2.67 9.43
CA LYS A 60 -11.91 4.07 9.54
C LYS A 60 -13.43 4.14 9.62
N GLU A 61 -14.15 3.19 9.01
CA GLU A 61 -15.60 3.16 9.07
C GLU A 61 -16.05 3.03 10.53
N PRO A 62 -16.94 3.91 11.04
CA PRO A 62 -17.58 3.65 12.32
C PRO A 62 -18.28 2.30 12.19
N ASP A 63 -18.24 1.48 13.24
CA ASP A 63 -18.94 0.20 13.26
C ASP A 63 -20.39 0.41 12.77
N ASP A 64 -20.73 -0.04 11.55
CA ASP A 64 -22.07 -0.01 10.94
C ASP A 64 -23.05 -0.99 11.65
N THR A 65 -22.88 -1.14 12.97
CA THR A 65 -23.74 -1.90 13.87
C THR A 65 -24.48 -0.93 14.79
N GLU A 66 -25.46 -0.22 14.21
CA GLU A 66 -26.66 0.25 14.91
C GLU A 66 -27.92 -0.27 14.21
#